data_AF-A0A5A7MZ91-F1
#
_entry.id   AF-A0A5A7MZ91-F1
#
_cell.length_a   1.000
_cell.length_b   1.000
_cell.length_c   1.000
_cell.angle_alpha   90.00
_cell.angle_beta   90.00
_cell.angle_gamma   90.00
#
_symmetry.space_group_name_H-M   'P 1'
#
loop_
_entity.id
_entity.type
_entity.pdbx_description
1 polymer ?
#
loop_
_entity_poly.entity_id
_entity_poly.type
_entity_poly.pdbx_seq_one_letter_code
_entity_poly.pdbx_strand_id
1 'polypeptide(L)'
;MRYMLARQMAAPNSPQWFNTGLHWAYGIDSPGQGHFYVDFETGDLVRSNSAYEHPQPHACFIQSVSDDLVNDGGIMDLWTGKRACSNMAPAPEQISRIFAVRKNPCPVAGNLRA
;
A
#
# COMPACT_ATOMS: atom_id res chain seq x y z
N MET A 1 -17.89 -13.67 -9.54
CA MET A 1 -16.63 -13.26 -10.20
C MET A 1 -16.03 -14.29 -11.18
N ARG A 2 -15.89 -15.59 -10.84
CA ARG A 2 -15.21 -16.61 -11.68
C ARG A 2 -15.50 -16.54 -13.20
N TYR A 3 -16.77 -16.43 -13.58
CA TYR A 3 -17.21 -16.28 -14.98
C TYR A 3 -16.60 -15.05 -15.71
N MET A 4 -16.54 -13.90 -15.04
CA MET A 4 -16.02 -12.66 -15.63
C MET A 4 -14.50 -12.71 -15.83
N LEU A 5 -13.78 -13.34 -14.88
CA LEU A 5 -12.33 -13.56 -14.99
C LEU A 5 -12.02 -14.52 -16.14
N ALA A 6 -12.74 -15.65 -16.22
CA ALA A 6 -12.55 -16.67 -17.26
C ALA A 6 -12.88 -16.19 -18.68
N ARG A 7 -13.77 -15.18 -18.82
CA ARG A 7 -14.10 -14.54 -20.11
C ARG A 7 -13.45 -13.16 -20.29
N GLN A 8 -12.45 -12.81 -19.46
CA GLN A 8 -11.71 -11.54 -19.48
C GLN A 8 -12.59 -10.27 -19.49
N MET A 9 -13.81 -10.35 -18.96
CA MET A 9 -14.75 -9.22 -18.85
C MET A 9 -14.34 -8.24 -17.74
N ALA A 10 -13.53 -8.70 -16.78
CA ALA A 10 -12.92 -7.91 -15.74
C ALA A 10 -11.57 -8.55 -15.36
N ALA A 11 -10.61 -7.73 -14.95
CA ALA A 11 -9.35 -8.16 -14.38
C ALA A 11 -9.06 -7.31 -13.13
N PRO A 12 -8.54 -7.91 -12.04
CA PRO A 12 -8.03 -7.14 -10.91
C PRO A 12 -6.69 -6.47 -11.27
N ASN A 13 -6.18 -5.63 -10.37
CA ASN A 13 -4.83 -5.08 -10.51
C ASN A 13 -3.76 -6.21 -10.39
N SER A 14 -2.52 -5.91 -10.80
CA SER A 14 -1.42 -6.89 -10.79
C SER A 14 -1.10 -7.46 -9.39
N PRO A 15 -0.88 -6.66 -8.32
CA PRO A 15 -0.67 -7.17 -6.96
C PRO A 15 -1.76 -8.12 -6.44
N GLN A 16 -3.03 -7.81 -6.71
CA GLN A 16 -4.18 -8.66 -6.35
C GLN A 16 -4.17 -9.99 -7.09
N TRP A 17 -3.60 -10.05 -8.29
CA TRP A 17 -3.47 -11.28 -9.08
C TRP A 17 -2.27 -12.13 -8.66
N PHE A 18 -1.17 -11.50 -8.26
CA PHE A 18 0.05 -12.21 -7.87
C PHE A 18 0.04 -12.71 -6.42
N ASN A 19 -0.43 -11.91 -5.46
CA ASN A 19 -0.17 -12.16 -4.04
C ASN A 19 -1.36 -12.75 -3.27
N THR A 20 -2.60 -12.60 -3.76
CA THR A 20 -3.79 -12.95 -2.96
C THR A 20 -4.03 -14.45 -2.89
N GLY A 21 -4.05 -14.98 -1.67
CA GLY A 21 -4.42 -16.37 -1.41
C GLY A 21 -3.30 -17.38 -1.62
N LEU A 22 -2.06 -16.96 -1.92
CA LEU A 22 -0.91 -17.86 -2.06
C LEU A 22 -0.64 -18.67 -0.78
N HIS A 23 -0.60 -17.99 0.38
CA HIS A 23 -0.43 -18.65 1.67
C HIS A 23 -1.58 -19.61 1.98
N TRP A 24 -2.83 -19.14 1.83
CA TRP A 24 -4.03 -19.94 2.12
C TRP A 24 -4.20 -21.18 1.22
N ALA A 25 -3.91 -21.08 -0.08
CA ALA A 25 -4.14 -22.17 -1.03
C ALA A 25 -2.94 -23.11 -1.20
N TYR A 26 -1.71 -22.62 -1.02
CA TYR A 26 -0.49 -23.35 -1.34
C TYR A 26 0.53 -23.43 -0.19
N GLY A 27 0.26 -22.81 0.96
CA GLY A 27 1.20 -22.76 2.09
C GLY A 27 2.48 -21.98 1.78
N ILE A 28 2.47 -21.12 0.76
CA ILE A 28 3.64 -20.32 0.37
C ILE A 28 3.83 -19.20 1.40
N ASP A 29 4.98 -19.22 2.07
CA ASP A 29 5.40 -18.22 3.04
C ASP A 29 6.80 -17.68 2.72
N SER A 30 7.09 -16.48 3.21
CA SER A 30 8.38 -15.79 3.06
C SER A 30 8.49 -14.72 4.16
N PRO A 31 9.70 -14.39 4.67
CA PRO A 31 9.86 -13.42 5.76
C PRO A 31 9.16 -12.09 5.50
N GLY A 32 8.50 -11.55 6.53
CA GLY A 32 7.75 -10.31 6.47
C GLY A 32 8.57 -9.13 5.96
N GLN A 33 8.21 -8.62 4.79
CA GLN A 33 8.86 -7.49 4.10
C GLN A 33 8.50 -6.13 4.72
N GLY A 34 8.36 -6.06 6.05
CA GLY A 34 8.11 -4.83 6.81
C GLY A 34 6.68 -4.29 6.82
N HIS A 35 5.80 -4.73 5.92
CA HIS A 35 4.41 -4.26 5.80
C HIS A 35 3.54 -4.49 7.04
N PHE A 36 2.50 -3.66 7.15
CA PHE A 36 1.55 -3.66 8.25
C PHE A 36 0.17 -4.11 7.78
N TYR A 37 -0.59 -4.71 8.68
CA TYR A 37 -2.01 -4.99 8.53
C TYR A 37 -2.75 -4.50 9.78
N VAL A 38 -4.07 -4.39 9.68
CA VAL A 38 -4.93 -4.14 10.84
C VAL A 38 -5.44 -5.48 11.32
N ASP A 39 -5.21 -5.80 12.59
CA ASP A 39 -5.80 -6.96 13.23
C ASP A 39 -7.32 -6.79 13.33
N PHE A 40 -8.06 -7.82 12.95
CA PHE A 40 -9.53 -7.78 12.87
C PHE A 40 -10.21 -7.92 14.24
N GLU A 41 -9.52 -8.43 15.26
CA GLU A 41 -10.06 -8.56 16.62
C GLU A 41 -9.80 -7.30 17.45
N THR A 42 -8.56 -6.80 17.44
CA THR A 42 -8.15 -5.62 18.23
C THR A 42 -8.38 -4.29 17.52
N GLY A 43 -8.35 -4.28 16.18
CA GLY A 43 -8.34 -3.05 15.39
C GLY A 43 -6.98 -2.33 15.36
N ASP A 44 -5.94 -2.90 15.99
CA ASP A 44 -4.61 -2.30 16.06
C ASP A 44 -3.79 -2.54 14.79
N LEU A 45 -2.88 -1.60 14.49
CA LEU A 45 -1.94 -1.72 13.38
C LEU A 45 -0.76 -2.63 13.78
N VAL A 46 -0.78 -3.86 13.29
CA VAL A 46 0.24 -4.89 13.58
C VAL A 46 1.21 -5.02 12.40
N ARG A 47 2.50 -5.20 12.71
CA ARG A 47 3.53 -5.49 11.70
C ARG A 47 3.44 -6.96 11.30
N SER A 48 3.38 -7.25 10.00
CA SER A 48 3.31 -8.64 9.53
C SER A 48 4.65 -9.35 9.67
N ASN A 49 4.59 -10.59 10.17
CA ASN A 49 5.74 -11.50 10.25
C ASN A 49 5.96 -12.28 8.93
N SER A 50 4.92 -12.39 8.09
CA SER A 50 4.89 -13.13 6.82
C SER A 50 4.61 -12.20 5.63
N ALA A 51 5.23 -12.45 4.49
CA ALA A 51 4.98 -11.75 3.22
C ALA A 51 3.61 -12.07 2.59
N TYR A 52 3.03 -13.25 2.88
CA TYR A 52 1.91 -13.81 2.12
C TYR A 52 0.70 -14.20 2.95
N GLU A 53 0.81 -14.22 4.29
CA GLU A 53 -0.33 -14.41 5.20
C GLU A 53 -1.29 -13.20 5.17
N HIS A 54 -0.74 -11.99 5.24
CA HIS A 54 -1.46 -10.71 5.12
C HIS A 54 -0.93 -9.86 3.93
N PRO A 55 -1.05 -10.35 2.69
CA PRO A 55 -0.42 -9.74 1.51
C PRO A 55 -1.02 -8.37 1.20
N GLN A 56 -0.25 -7.51 0.54
CA GLN A 56 -0.65 -6.17 0.14
C GLN A 56 -1.06 -6.18 -1.35
N PRO A 57 -2.37 -6.12 -1.70
CA PRO A 57 -2.86 -6.37 -3.06
C PRO A 57 -3.19 -5.07 -3.82
N HIS A 58 -2.51 -3.97 -3.49
CA HIS A 58 -2.75 -2.65 -4.08
C HIS A 58 -1.51 -2.10 -4.79
N ALA A 59 -1.71 -1.52 -5.97
CA ALA A 59 -0.64 -0.96 -6.80
C ALA A 59 -0.51 0.56 -6.71
N CYS A 60 -1.47 1.24 -6.08
CA CYS A 60 -1.56 2.70 -6.08
C CYS A 60 -1.44 3.22 -4.65
N PHE A 61 -0.54 4.16 -4.44
CA PHE A 61 -0.31 4.81 -3.14
C PHE A 61 -0.41 6.32 -3.30
N ILE A 62 -1.05 6.99 -2.34
CA ILE A 62 -1.10 8.45 -2.26
C ILE A 62 -0.20 8.87 -1.11
N GLN A 63 0.81 9.69 -1.39
CA GLN A 63 1.74 10.22 -0.38
C GLN A 63 1.61 11.73 -0.28
N SER A 64 1.59 12.24 0.96
CA SER A 64 1.60 13.68 1.21
C SER A 64 3.04 14.19 1.30
N VAL A 65 3.35 15.22 0.53
CA VAL A 65 4.67 15.89 0.54
C VAL A 65 4.52 17.32 1.06
N SER A 66 5.50 17.82 1.84
CA SER A 66 5.55 19.24 2.18
C SER A 66 6.12 20.04 1.01
N ASP A 67 5.82 21.33 0.98
CA ASP A 67 6.29 22.26 -0.04
C ASP A 67 7.73 22.71 0.25
N ASP A 68 8.63 21.73 0.36
CA ASP A 68 10.07 21.89 0.58
C ASP A 68 10.83 21.07 -0.46
N LEU A 69 11.97 21.58 -0.92
CA LEU A 69 12.78 20.91 -1.94
C LEU A 69 13.67 19.81 -1.34
N VAL A 70 14.31 20.06 -0.20
CA VAL A 70 15.50 19.30 0.25
C VAL A 70 15.36 18.73 1.67
N ASN A 71 14.65 19.42 2.57
CA ASN A 71 14.53 18.98 3.95
C ASN A 71 13.70 17.70 4.09
N ASP A 72 13.87 17.00 5.22
CA ASP A 72 13.03 15.86 5.59
C ASP A 72 11.55 16.28 5.55
N GLY A 73 10.76 15.61 4.70
CA GLY A 73 9.38 16.02 4.38
C GLY A 73 9.17 16.54 2.95
N GLY A 74 10.22 17.03 2.30
CA GLY A 74 10.20 17.64 0.96
C GLY A 74 10.15 16.66 -0.22
N ILE A 75 10.28 17.19 -1.44
CA ILE A 75 10.12 16.43 -2.69
C ILE A 75 11.29 15.48 -2.99
N MET A 76 12.53 15.80 -2.56
CA MET A 76 13.68 14.92 -2.78
C MET A 76 13.62 13.61 -1.97
N ASP A 77 12.97 13.62 -0.79
CA ASP A 77 12.69 12.43 0.00
C ASP A 77 11.68 11.48 -0.65
N LEU A 78 10.70 12.05 -1.37
CA LEU A 78 9.74 11.30 -2.17
C LEU A 78 10.44 10.68 -3.39
N TRP A 79 11.26 11.47 -4.09
CA TRP A 79 12.04 11.02 -5.25
C TRP A 79 13.02 9.90 -4.90
N THR A 80 13.78 10.07 -3.80
CA THR A 80 14.77 9.08 -3.34
C THR A 80 14.14 7.84 -2.68
N GLY A 81 12.82 7.80 -2.55
CA GLY A 81 12.11 6.67 -1.96
C GLY A 81 12.29 6.50 -0.45
N LYS A 82 12.99 7.42 0.23
CA LYS A 82 13.12 7.41 1.71
C LYS A 82 11.77 7.44 2.41
N ARG A 83 10.81 8.17 1.84
CA ARG A 83 9.41 8.22 2.31
C ARG A 83 8.43 7.44 1.45
N ALA A 84 8.92 6.65 0.50
CA ALA A 84 8.08 5.65 -0.11
C ALA A 84 7.48 4.75 0.97
N CYS A 85 6.39 4.08 0.63
CA CYS A 85 5.87 2.96 1.39
C CYS A 85 6.83 1.75 1.31
N SER A 86 8.14 1.92 1.51
CA SER A 86 9.16 0.87 1.54
C SER A 86 8.95 -0.12 2.69
N ASN A 87 8.32 0.34 3.78
CA ASN A 87 7.81 -0.50 4.86
C ASN A 87 6.34 -0.93 4.66
N MET A 88 5.76 -0.82 3.45
CA MET A 88 4.38 -1.27 3.14
C MET A 88 4.28 -2.04 1.82
N ALA A 89 5.17 -1.80 0.86
CA ALA A 89 5.24 -2.46 -0.43
C ALA A 89 6.28 -3.58 -0.38
N PRO A 90 5.89 -4.86 -0.43
CA PRO A 90 6.84 -5.95 -0.49
C PRO A 90 7.50 -6.03 -1.88
N ALA A 91 8.84 -6.15 -1.87
CA ALA A 91 9.71 -6.43 -3.01
C ALA A 91 9.83 -5.35 -4.12
N PRO A 92 11.00 -5.27 -4.81
CA PRO A 92 11.23 -4.37 -5.94
C PRO A 92 10.43 -4.71 -7.22
N GLU A 93 9.59 -5.74 -7.20
CA GLU A 93 8.83 -6.23 -8.36
C GLU A 93 7.42 -5.63 -8.48
N GLN A 94 6.91 -4.93 -7.45
CA GLN A 94 5.65 -4.23 -7.57
C GLN A 94 5.81 -2.93 -8.36
N ILE A 95 5.24 -2.89 -9.57
CA ILE A 95 5.05 -1.67 -10.38
C ILE A 95 4.02 -0.77 -9.66
N SER A 96 4.47 -0.09 -8.63
CA SER A 96 3.66 0.82 -7.82
C SER A 96 3.56 2.19 -8.48
N ARG A 97 2.34 2.72 -8.58
CA ARG A 97 2.09 4.11 -9.00
C ARG A 97 1.94 4.97 -7.77
N ILE A 98 2.95 5.80 -7.51
CA ILE A 98 2.93 6.78 -6.43
C ILE A 98 2.34 8.09 -6.96
N PHE A 99 1.28 8.57 -6.32
CA PHE A 99 0.71 9.89 -6.56
C PHE A 99 1.07 10.82 -5.38
N ALA A 100 1.65 11.97 -5.69
CA ALA A 100 1.99 12.99 -4.71
C ALA A 100 0.85 14.02 -4.58
N VAL A 101 0.46 14.33 -3.35
CA VAL A 101 -0.52 15.40 -3.06
C VAL A 101 0.15 16.45 -2.18
N ARG A 102 0.13 17.71 -2.63
CA ARG A 102 0.58 18.87 -1.84
C ARG A 102 -0.39 19.08 -0.68
N LYS A 103 0.12 19.17 0.55
CA LYS A 103 -0.67 19.64 1.70
C LYS A 103 -0.92 21.15 1.57
N ASN A 104 -1.93 21.52 0.80
CA ASN A 104 -2.50 22.86 0.89
C ASN A 104 -3.21 22.99 2.25
N PRO A 105 -2.93 24.00 3.09
CA PRO A 105 -3.76 24.28 4.26
C PRO A 105 -5.14 24.73 3.77
N CYS A 106 -6.15 23.86 3.92
CA CYS A 106 -7.53 24.22 3.62
C CYS A 106 -8.04 25.21 4.68
N PRO A 107 -8.48 26.43 4.33
CA PRO A 107 -8.86 27.45 5.31
C PRO A 107 -10.29 27.25 5.88
N VAL A 108 -10.78 26.01 6.00
CA VAL A 108 -12.10 25.72 6.62
C VAL A 108 -12.08 24.41 7.42
N ALA A 109 -11.44 24.42 8.59
CA ALA A 109 -11.65 23.39 9.61
C ALA A 109 -12.92 23.69 10.45
N GLY A 110 -14.05 23.88 9.78
CA GLY A 110 -15.36 24.04 10.42
C GLY A 110 -15.98 22.68 10.71
N ASN A 111 -16.03 22.31 12.01
CA ASN A 111 -16.68 21.13 12.59
C ASN A 111 -17.53 20.26 11.64
N LEU A 112 -16.99 19.12 11.23
CA LEU A 112 -17.77 17.94 10.83
C LEU A 112 -17.44 16.81 11.80
N ARG A 113 -18.29 16.67 12.82
CA ARG A 113 -18.41 15.43 13.59
C ARG A 113 -19.25 14.46 12.75
N ALA A 114 -18.80 13.21 12.67
CA ALA A 114 -19.60 12.04 12.36
C ALA A 114 -19.29 11.00 13.45
#